data_AF-A0A0G0DWG4-F1
#
_entry.id   AF-A0A0G0DWG4-F1
#
_cell.length_a   1.000
_cell.length_b   1.000
_cell.length_c   1.000
_cell.angle_alpha   90.00
_cell.angle_beta   90.00
_cell.angle_gamma   90.00
#
_symmetry.space_group_name_H-M   'P 1'
#
loop_
_entity.id
_entity.type
_entity.pdbx_description
1 polymer ?
#
loop_
_entity_poly.entity_id
_entity_poly.type
_entity_poly.pdbx_seq_one_letter_code
_entity_poly.pdbx_strand_id
1 'polypeptide(L)'
;MIKIGEKKRGISIIGVLFLGFVLLLVLSYFKISIRSVIENPEAQDNINYVGGGTRNLWNDYLKKPTSYLWNNVFVNIFWQSFINNMERIRDGQPTDYETAAPTVNRE
;
A
#
# COMPACT_ATOMS: atom_id res chain seq x y z
N MET A 1 15.34 -32.18 -3.15
CA MET A 1 15.11 -30.87 -3.79
C MET A 1 13.62 -30.55 -3.73
N ILE A 2 13.19 -29.60 -2.91
CA ILE A 2 11.78 -29.16 -2.84
C ILE A 2 11.75 -27.72 -3.36
N LYS A 3 11.09 -27.51 -4.51
CA LYS A 3 10.77 -26.17 -5.02
C LYS A 3 9.58 -25.64 -4.21
N ILE A 4 9.83 -24.71 -3.30
CA ILE A 4 8.76 -23.99 -2.60
C ILE A 4 8.34 -22.83 -3.50
N GLY A 5 7.13 -22.90 -4.05
CA GLY A 5 6.58 -21.91 -4.97
C GLY A 5 6.34 -20.55 -4.31
N GLU A 6 6.62 -19.48 -5.04
CA GLU A 6 6.37 -18.10 -4.62
C GLU A 6 4.88 -17.85 -4.36
N LYS A 7 4.51 -17.75 -3.08
CA LYS A 7 3.17 -17.31 -2.67
C LYS A 7 3.10 -15.79 -2.76
N LYS A 8 2.60 -15.26 -3.88
CA LYS A 8 2.32 -13.82 -4.04
C LYS A 8 1.27 -13.39 -2.99
N ARG A 9 1.72 -12.81 -1.88
CA ARG A 9 0.84 -12.20 -0.88
C ARG A 9 0.43 -10.81 -1.40
N GLY A 10 -0.79 -10.72 -1.91
CA GLY A 10 -1.43 -9.44 -2.23
C GLY A 10 -1.69 -8.59 -0.96
N ILE A 11 -2.13 -7.34 -1.16
CA ILE A 11 -2.55 -6.46 -0.07
C ILE A 11 -3.63 -7.18 0.75
N SER A 12 -3.38 -7.34 2.06
CA SER A 12 -4.34 -8.02 2.95
C SER A 12 -5.62 -7.20 3.03
N ILE A 13 -6.76 -7.83 2.71
CA ILE A 13 -8.09 -7.23 2.77
C ILE A 13 -8.35 -6.61 4.15
N ILE A 14 -7.84 -7.24 5.20
CA ILE A 14 -7.92 -6.76 6.59
C ILE A 14 -7.18 -5.43 6.78
N GLY A 15 -6.02 -5.25 6.13
CA GLY A 15 -5.27 -4.00 6.17
C GLY A 15 -6.00 -2.85 5.48
N VAL A 16 -6.68 -3.13 4.36
CA VAL A 16 -7.49 -2.12 3.64
C VAL A 16 -8.70 -1.70 4.46
N LEU A 17 -9.39 -2.67 5.07
CA LEU A 17 -10.54 -2.39 5.94
C LEU A 17 -10.13 -1.58 7.17
N PHE A 18 -8.99 -1.92 7.78
CA PHE A 18 -8.44 -1.17 8.91
C PHE A 18 -8.10 0.28 8.53
N LEU A 19 -7.45 0.48 7.38
CA LEU A 19 -7.14 1.82 6.88
C LEU A 19 -8.41 2.64 6.62
N GLY A 20 -9.43 2.02 6.00
CA GLY A 20 -10.74 2.65 5.80
C GLY A 20 -11.39 3.05 7.12
N PHE A 21 -11.32 2.20 8.13
CA PHE A 21 -11.82 2.50 9.48
C PHE A 21 -11.12 3.71 10.12
N VAL A 22 -9.79 3.79 10.03
CA VAL A 22 -9.02 4.93 10.55
C VAL A 22 -9.42 6.24 9.87
N LEU A 23 -9.63 6.24 8.54
CA LEU A 23 -10.08 7.41 7.80
C LEU A 23 -11.46 7.90 8.26
N LEU A 24 -12.41 6.99 8.53
CA LEU A 24 -13.73 7.34 9.06
C LEU A 24 -13.62 8.01 10.43
N LEU A 25 -12.71 7.54 11.30
CA LEU A 25 -12.48 8.15 12.62
C LEU A 25 -11.93 9.57 12.49
N VAL A 26 -10.98 9.81 11.59
CA VAL A 26 -10.42 11.14 11.33
C VAL A 26 -11.50 12.10 10.83
N LEU A 27 -12.33 11.70 9.88
CA LEU A 27 -13.44 12.53 9.38
C LEU A 27 -14.46 12.85 10.48
N SER A 28 -14.77 11.87 11.34
CA SER A 28 -15.62 12.04 12.50
C SER A 28 -15.05 13.04 13.52
N TYR A 29 -13.73 12.98 13.77
CA TYR A 29 -13.03 13.93 14.66
C TYR A 29 -13.19 15.38 14.19
N PHE A 30 -13.12 15.63 12.89
CA PHE A 30 -13.34 16.96 12.30
C PHE A 30 -14.82 17.36 12.22
N LYS A 31 -15.75 16.58 12.79
CA LYS A 31 -17.20 16.77 12.72
C LYS A 31 -17.74 16.84 11.28
N ILE A 32 -17.02 16.23 10.33
CA ILE A 32 -17.48 16.13 8.95
C ILE A 32 -18.51 15.01 8.90
N SER A 33 -19.79 15.37 8.76
CA SER A 33 -20.84 14.39 8.53
C SER A 33 -20.70 13.80 7.14
N ILE A 34 -20.16 12.59 7.06
CA ILE A 34 -20.01 11.83 5.82
C ILE A 34 -21.36 11.73 5.09
N ARG A 35 -22.45 11.47 5.82
CA ARG A 35 -23.81 11.46 5.28
C ARG A 35 -24.16 12.79 4.60
N SER A 36 -23.92 13.92 5.28
CA SER A 36 -24.24 15.24 4.74
C SER A 36 -23.45 15.59 3.48
N VAL A 37 -22.22 15.08 3.36
CA VAL A 37 -21.39 15.29 2.17
C VAL A 37 -21.88 14.45 1.00
N ILE A 38 -22.28 13.19 1.24
CA ILE A 38 -22.72 12.29 0.18
C ILE A 38 -24.14 12.61 -0.29
N GLU A 39 -25.03 13.08 0.59
CA GLU A 39 -26.42 13.43 0.27
C GLU A 39 -26.57 14.83 -0.36
N ASN A 40 -25.52 15.66 -0.37
CA ASN A 40 -25.55 16.99 -0.96
C ASN A 40 -25.55 16.89 -2.51
N PRO A 41 -26.54 17.48 -3.22
CA PRO A 41 -26.64 17.41 -4.67
C PRO A 41 -25.48 18.10 -5.40
N GLU A 42 -24.94 19.21 -4.88
CA GLU A 42 -23.75 19.88 -5.44
C GLU A 42 -22.49 19.03 -5.24
N ALA A 43 -22.37 18.37 -4.08
CA ALA A 43 -21.28 17.44 -3.84
C ALA A 43 -21.36 16.24 -4.79
N GLN A 44 -22.56 15.66 -4.99
CA GLN A 44 -22.77 14.58 -5.94
C GLN A 44 -22.45 15.01 -7.38
N ASP A 45 -22.90 16.18 -7.81
CA ASP A 45 -22.66 16.68 -9.16
C ASP A 45 -21.17 16.97 -9.40
N ASN A 46 -20.49 17.60 -8.44
CA ASN A 46 -19.04 17.82 -8.50
C ASN A 46 -18.26 16.50 -8.45
N ILE A 47 -18.65 15.54 -7.60
CA ILE A 47 -18.04 14.20 -7.55
C ILE A 47 -18.25 13.47 -8.88
N ASN A 48 -19.40 13.63 -9.54
CA ASN A 48 -19.68 13.01 -10.83
C ASN A 48 -18.88 13.68 -11.96
N TYR A 49 -18.83 15.01 -11.99
CA TYR A 49 -18.09 15.80 -12.99
C TYR A 49 -16.58 15.59 -12.88
N VAL A 50 -16.03 15.80 -11.67
CA VAL A 50 -14.62 15.54 -11.37
C VAL A 50 -14.33 14.04 -11.49
N GLY A 51 -15.25 13.18 -11.09
CA GLY A 51 -15.14 11.73 -11.21
C GLY A 51 -14.98 11.27 -12.65
N GLY A 52 -15.74 11.83 -13.60
CA GLY A 52 -15.61 11.54 -15.02
C GLY A 52 -14.25 11.98 -15.58
N GLY A 53 -13.86 13.23 -15.35
CA GLY A 53 -12.59 13.77 -15.84
C GLY A 53 -11.36 13.12 -15.20
N THR A 54 -11.40 12.91 -13.89
CA THR A 54 -10.33 12.27 -13.11
C THR A 54 -10.21 10.79 -13.44
N ARG A 55 -11.32 10.09 -13.69
CA ARG A 55 -11.30 8.69 -14.12
C ARG A 55 -10.67 8.55 -15.49
N ASN A 56 -10.90 9.48 -16.41
CA ASN A 56 -10.27 9.49 -17.72
C ASN A 56 -8.76 9.80 -17.61
N LEU A 57 -8.38 10.86 -16.91
CA LEU A 57 -6.96 11.20 -16.69
C LEU A 57 -6.20 10.06 -15.98
N TRP A 58 -6.81 9.46 -14.96
CA TRP A 58 -6.23 8.33 -14.26
C TRP A 58 -6.07 7.13 -15.19
N ASN A 59 -7.13 6.70 -15.87
CA ASN A 59 -7.06 5.50 -16.71
C ASN A 59 -6.12 5.66 -17.92
N ASP A 60 -6.12 6.84 -18.53
CA ASP A 60 -5.42 7.08 -19.79
C ASP A 60 -3.96 7.44 -19.59
N TYR A 61 -3.61 8.14 -18.49
CA TYR A 61 -2.27 8.69 -18.30
C TYR A 61 -1.56 8.16 -17.05
N LEU A 62 -2.24 8.11 -15.91
CA LEU A 62 -1.56 7.87 -14.62
C LEU A 62 -1.55 6.41 -14.18
N LYS A 63 -2.55 5.62 -14.60
CA LYS A 63 -2.74 4.24 -14.15
C LYS A 63 -1.54 3.38 -14.49
N LYS A 64 -1.04 3.45 -15.72
CA LYS A 64 0.11 2.66 -16.18
C LYS A 64 1.40 3.00 -15.43
N PRO A 65 1.88 4.25 -15.39
CA PRO A 65 3.11 4.59 -14.67
C PRO A 65 2.96 4.37 -13.16
N THR A 66 1.81 4.71 -12.57
CA THR A 66 1.59 4.52 -11.14
C THR A 66 1.53 3.03 -10.78
N SER A 67 0.91 2.18 -11.60
CA SER A 67 0.90 0.74 -11.38
C SER A 67 2.29 0.14 -11.50
N TYR A 68 3.13 0.64 -12.41
CA TYR A 68 4.52 0.22 -12.51
C TYR A 68 5.32 0.61 -11.27
N LEU A 69 5.28 1.89 -10.87
CA LEU A 69 5.99 2.36 -9.68
C LEU A 69 5.52 1.62 -8.42
N TRP A 70 4.22 1.43 -8.27
CA TRP A 70 3.66 0.72 -7.12
C TRP A 70 4.08 -0.74 -7.10
N ASN A 71 3.81 -1.50 -8.16
CA ASN A 71 4.02 -2.95 -8.15
C ASN A 71 5.50 -3.32 -8.31
N ASN A 72 6.21 -2.67 -9.24
CA ASN A 72 7.57 -3.07 -9.62
C ASN A 72 8.65 -2.41 -8.77
N VAL A 73 8.42 -1.19 -8.28
CA VAL A 73 9.41 -0.49 -7.46
C VAL A 73 9.04 -0.64 -5.99
N PHE A 74 7.93 -0.07 -5.57
CA PHE A 74 7.59 -0.01 -4.16
C PHE A 74 7.31 -1.40 -3.56
N VAL A 75 6.43 -2.19 -4.17
CA VAL A 75 6.09 -3.52 -3.65
C VAL A 75 7.27 -4.47 -3.80
N ASN A 76 7.80 -4.65 -5.01
CA ASN A 76 8.82 -5.68 -5.26
C ASN A 76 10.18 -5.36 -4.62
N ILE A 77 10.63 -4.10 -4.64
CA ILE A 77 11.97 -3.75 -4.13
C ILE A 77 11.89 -3.46 -2.64
N PHE A 78 11.01 -2.55 -2.23
CA PHE A 78 10.99 -2.06 -0.85
C PHE A 78 10.14 -2.97 0.06
N TRP A 79 8.86 -3.15 -0.25
CA TRP A 79 7.91 -3.78 0.67
C TRP A 79 8.18 -5.26 0.91
N GLN A 80 8.51 -6.02 -0.13
CA GLN A 80 8.87 -7.44 0.02
C GLN A 80 10.14 -7.60 0.85
N SER A 81 11.19 -6.82 0.55
CA SER A 81 12.44 -6.87 1.33
C SER A 81 12.19 -6.50 2.80
N PHE A 82 11.38 -5.47 3.06
CA PHE A 82 11.01 -5.07 4.41
C PHE A 82 10.30 -6.19 5.18
N ILE A 83 9.22 -6.76 4.62
CA ILE A 83 8.45 -7.81 5.30
C ILE A 83 9.29 -9.07 5.51
N ASN A 84 10.10 -9.47 4.53
CA ASN A 84 10.97 -10.63 4.67
C ASN A 84 11.98 -10.44 5.81
N ASN A 85 12.60 -9.27 5.91
CA ASN A 85 13.52 -8.99 7.01
C ASN A 85 12.82 -8.90 8.37
N MET A 86 11.59 -8.36 8.43
CA MET A 86 10.78 -8.37 9.64
C MET A 86 10.37 -9.79 10.08
N GLU A 87 10.00 -10.67 9.15
CA GLU A 87 9.74 -12.08 9.45
C GLU A 87 11.00 -12.78 9.96
N ARG A 88 12.16 -12.51 9.36
CA ARG A 88 13.45 -13.06 9.81
C ARG A 88 13.80 -12.61 11.23
N ILE A 89 13.64 -11.33 11.55
CA ILE A 89 13.84 -10.82 12.92
C ILE A 89 12.92 -11.52 13.91
N ARG A 90 11.63 -11.68 13.57
CA ARG A 90 10.66 -12.40 14.41
C ARG A 90 11.08 -13.85 14.64
N ASP A 91 11.59 -14.51 13.60
CA ASP A 91 11.96 -15.92 13.62
C ASP A 91 13.42 -16.17 14.07
N GLY A 92 14.12 -15.12 14.52
CA GLY A 92 15.51 -15.19 15.00
C GLY A 92 16.55 -15.49 13.91
N GLN A 93 16.24 -15.20 12.65
CA GLN A 93 17.11 -15.39 11.50
C GLN A 93 17.86 -14.09 11.15
N PRO A 94 19.11 -14.17 10.67
CA PRO A 94 19.87 -12.99 10.26
C PRO A 94 19.23 -12.34 9.04
N THR A 95 19.15 -11.01 9.03
CA THR A 95 18.62 -10.19 7.94
C THR A 95 19.54 -10.21 6.70
N ASP A 96 19.01 -9.75 5.56
CA ASP A 96 19.80 -9.60 4.33
C ASP A 96 20.97 -8.62 4.55
N TYR A 97 20.77 -7.58 5.38
CA TYR A 97 21.81 -6.62 5.74
C TYR A 97 22.92 -7.23 6.58
N GLU A 98 22.58 -8.04 7.57
CA GLU A 98 23.58 -8.76 8.38
C GLU A 98 24.34 -9.79 7.56
N THR A 99 23.67 -10.40 6.57
CA THR A 99 24.31 -11.36 5.65
C THR A 99 25.23 -10.67 4.65
N ALA A 100 24.86 -9.47 4.18
CA ALA A 100 25.64 -8.69 3.22
C ALA A 100 26.71 -7.80 3.88
N ALA A 101 26.71 -7.69 5.22
CA ALA A 101 27.68 -6.88 5.94
C ALA A 101 29.08 -7.50 5.84
N PRO A 102 30.13 -6.72 5.56
CA PRO A 102 31.50 -7.23 5.54
C PRO A 102 31.89 -7.69 6.96
N THR A 103 32.44 -8.90 7.06
CA THR A 103 32.95 -9.42 8.32
C THR A 103 34.24 -8.67 8.68
N VAL A 104 34.22 -7.90 9.76
CA VAL A 104 35.43 -7.29 10.31
C VAL A 104 36.24 -8.41 10.98
N ASN A 105 37.22 -8.96 10.26
CA ASN A 105 38.25 -9.79 10.89
C ASN A 105 39.06 -8.89 11.81
N ARG A 106 38.82 -8.99 13.12
CA ARG A 106 39.74 -8.47 14.13
C ARG A 106 40.79 -9.56 14.36
N GLU A 107 41.94 -9.40 13.72
CA GLU A 107 43.19 -10.08 14.10
C GLU A 107 43.64 -9.64 15.49
#